data_AF-A0A7V6Y662-F1
#
_entry.id   AF-A0A7V6Y662-F1
#
_cell.length_a   1.000
_cell.length_b   1.000
_cell.length_c   1.000
_cell.angle_alpha   90.00
_cell.angle_beta   90.00
_cell.angle_gamma   90.00
#
_symmetry.space_group_name_H-M   'P 1'
#
loop_
_entity.id
_entity.type
_entity.pdbx_description
1 polymer ?
#
loop_
_entity_poly.entity_id
_entity_poly.type
_entity_poly.pdbx_seq_one_letter_code
_entity_poly.pdbx_strand_id
1 'polypeptide(L)'
;MSVKKSFEEINEKIKKGTVVVVTAEEVIDIAKEKGIKEATKYVDVVTTATFGPMCSSGAFLNFGHADPPIRMAEIQLNNVTAYAGLAAVDAYIGATEPSKDKGIEYGGAHVICDLIDGKKVHLKAKSPGTDCYPRKEIDTYITKDSINEAYLFNPRNCYQNYNAAINTSDRILYTYMGVLQPNMGNINYSTSGELSPLLNDPYLRTIGIGTKIFLAGTIGYVSWQGTQFLNGVPRSEIGIPFSPAATLAVIGDLKQMNTEFIKPAVFEKYGTSLYVGIGIPIPVLDEDMMINLAVENKDIFTNIIDYSVPHRSRPSLGKVSYAELRSGTVTLEGRKIPTAPLSSLSKARQIAALLKDWVQNNKFTLQEPIKPFDKVERLNTLEEIHERS
;
A
#
# COMPACT_ATOMS: atom_id res chain seq x y z
N MET A 1 -7.15 1.71 -38.00
CA MET A 1 -6.51 2.65 -37.06
C MET A 1 -6.60 2.06 -35.67
N SER A 2 -5.52 2.13 -34.90
CA SER A 2 -5.53 1.79 -33.47
C SER A 2 -6.34 2.81 -32.70
N VAL A 3 -7.05 2.37 -31.67
CA VAL A 3 -7.87 3.24 -30.82
C VAL A 3 -6.94 4.04 -29.90
N LYS A 4 -7.13 5.36 -29.82
CA LYS A 4 -6.44 6.23 -28.87
C LYS A 4 -7.43 7.14 -28.18
N LYS A 5 -7.45 7.11 -26.85
CA LYS A 5 -8.24 8.01 -25.98
C LYS A 5 -7.29 8.90 -25.20
N SER A 6 -7.78 10.07 -24.75
CA SER A 6 -7.04 10.95 -23.83
C SER A 6 -7.72 11.03 -22.47
N PHE A 7 -7.00 11.52 -21.46
CA PHE A 7 -7.57 11.80 -20.14
C PHE A 7 -8.71 12.81 -20.22
N GLU A 8 -8.59 13.84 -21.07
CA GLU A 8 -9.62 14.86 -21.29
C GLU A 8 -10.88 14.24 -21.89
N GLU A 9 -10.75 13.39 -22.91
CA GLU A 9 -11.89 12.71 -23.52
C GLU A 9 -12.65 11.86 -22.49
N ILE A 10 -11.92 11.08 -21.69
CA ILE A 10 -12.53 10.22 -20.66
C ILE A 10 -13.18 11.08 -19.57
N ASN A 11 -12.52 12.14 -19.12
CA ASN A 11 -13.09 13.07 -18.14
C ASN A 11 -14.34 13.80 -18.66
N GLU A 12 -14.42 14.13 -19.94
CA GLU A 12 -15.64 14.66 -20.54
C GLU A 12 -16.78 13.63 -20.55
N LYS A 13 -16.48 12.35 -20.77
CA LYS A 13 -17.49 11.27 -20.60
C LYS A 13 -17.93 11.11 -19.16
N ILE A 14 -17.02 11.24 -18.18
CA ILE A 14 -17.35 11.21 -16.74
C ILE A 14 -18.33 12.33 -16.40
N LYS A 15 -18.04 13.57 -16.82
CA LYS A 15 -18.91 14.73 -16.59
C LYS A 15 -20.30 14.58 -17.24
N LYS A 16 -20.36 13.94 -18.41
CA LYS A 16 -21.62 13.68 -19.14
C LYS A 16 -22.39 12.45 -18.64
N GLY A 17 -21.81 11.65 -17.74
CA GLY A 17 -22.41 10.40 -17.27
C GLY A 17 -22.47 9.30 -18.35
N THR A 18 -21.64 9.39 -19.39
CA THR A 18 -21.59 8.41 -20.50
C THR A 18 -20.34 7.53 -20.44
N VAL A 19 -19.56 7.62 -19.37
CA VAL A 19 -18.33 6.86 -19.17
C VAL A 19 -18.64 5.37 -18.92
N VAL A 20 -17.90 4.48 -19.60
CA VAL A 20 -17.97 3.04 -19.32
C VAL A 20 -16.85 2.67 -18.35
N VAL A 21 -17.23 2.38 -17.10
CA VAL A 21 -16.31 2.00 -16.03
C VAL A 21 -16.57 0.56 -15.64
N VAL A 22 -15.51 -0.24 -15.55
CA VAL A 22 -15.56 -1.64 -15.13
C VAL A 22 -14.49 -1.92 -14.08
N THR A 23 -14.56 -3.06 -13.40
CA THR A 23 -13.47 -3.54 -12.52
C THR A 23 -12.43 -4.33 -13.31
N ALA A 24 -11.25 -4.53 -12.73
CA ALA A 24 -10.22 -5.36 -13.37
C ALA A 24 -10.61 -6.83 -13.51
N GLU A 25 -11.57 -7.33 -12.72
CA GLU A 25 -12.13 -8.67 -12.94
C GLU A 25 -13.13 -8.67 -14.11
N GLU A 26 -13.99 -7.66 -14.21
CA GLU A 26 -14.99 -7.54 -15.29
C GLU A 26 -14.33 -7.33 -16.68
N VAL A 27 -13.21 -6.61 -16.75
CA VAL A 27 -12.57 -6.31 -18.04
C VAL A 27 -11.98 -7.56 -18.72
N ILE A 28 -11.59 -8.57 -17.94
CA ILE A 28 -11.03 -9.83 -18.47
C ILE A 28 -12.07 -10.53 -19.34
N ASP A 29 -13.31 -10.66 -18.86
CA ASP A 29 -14.39 -11.30 -19.61
C ASP A 29 -14.78 -10.47 -20.84
N ILE A 30 -14.85 -9.15 -20.71
CA ILE A 30 -15.11 -8.23 -21.84
C ILE A 30 -14.05 -8.37 -22.93
N ALA A 31 -12.78 -8.47 -22.56
CA ALA A 31 -11.67 -8.64 -23.49
C ALA A 31 -11.74 -9.99 -24.21
N LYS A 32 -12.12 -11.08 -23.51
CA LYS A 32 -12.31 -12.42 -24.10
C LYS A 32 -13.49 -12.45 -25.08
N GLU A 33 -14.60 -11.82 -24.73
CA GLU A 33 -15.83 -11.82 -25.55
C GLU A 33 -15.74 -10.92 -26.78
N LYS A 34 -15.21 -9.70 -26.61
CA LYS A 34 -15.20 -8.68 -27.68
C LYS A 34 -13.89 -8.66 -28.46
N GLY A 35 -12.82 -9.20 -27.90
CA GLY A 35 -11.45 -8.99 -28.36
C GLY A 35 -10.90 -7.63 -27.93
N ILE A 36 -9.56 -7.54 -27.86
CA ILE A 36 -8.82 -6.37 -27.35
C ILE A 36 -9.27 -5.06 -28.00
N LYS A 37 -9.37 -5.03 -29.32
CA LYS A 37 -9.67 -3.81 -30.07
C LYS A 37 -11.06 -3.25 -29.79
N GLU A 38 -12.08 -4.10 -29.75
CA GLU A 38 -13.46 -3.65 -29.47
C GLU A 38 -13.66 -3.38 -27.97
N ALA A 39 -13.01 -4.14 -27.08
CA ALA A 39 -12.96 -3.85 -25.66
C ALA A 39 -12.34 -2.46 -25.38
N THR A 40 -11.26 -2.12 -26.07
CA THR A 40 -10.59 -0.80 -25.96
C THR A 40 -11.51 0.35 -26.34
N LYS A 41 -12.34 0.20 -27.38
CA LYS A 41 -13.34 1.21 -27.73
C LYS A 41 -14.42 1.32 -26.67
N TYR A 42 -14.91 0.17 -26.20
CA TYR A 42 -16.06 0.06 -25.31
C TYR A 42 -15.77 0.57 -23.89
N VAL A 43 -14.65 0.19 -23.29
CA VAL A 43 -14.30 0.52 -21.90
C VAL A 43 -13.49 1.80 -21.85
N ASP A 44 -13.84 2.73 -20.96
CA ASP A 44 -13.09 3.98 -20.74
C ASP A 44 -12.17 3.88 -19.53
N VAL A 45 -12.61 3.23 -18.45
CA VAL A 45 -11.86 3.14 -17.19
C VAL A 45 -11.96 1.74 -16.58
N VAL A 46 -10.83 1.22 -16.11
CA VAL A 46 -10.77 -0.01 -15.31
C VAL A 46 -10.35 0.34 -13.89
N THR A 47 -11.16 -0.08 -12.92
CA THR A 47 -10.90 0.15 -11.50
C THR A 47 -10.15 -1.03 -10.89
N THR A 48 -9.03 -0.70 -10.25
CA THR A 48 -8.14 -1.66 -9.58
C THR A 48 -8.08 -1.36 -8.10
N ALA A 49 -7.72 -2.35 -7.29
CA ALA A 49 -7.61 -2.18 -5.85
C ALA A 49 -6.72 -3.21 -5.17
N THR A 50 -6.20 -2.82 -4.00
CA THR A 50 -5.54 -3.70 -3.05
C THR A 50 -5.94 -3.34 -1.63
N PHE A 51 -5.97 -4.34 -0.75
CA PHE A 51 -6.11 -4.17 0.68
C PHE A 51 -5.21 -5.19 1.37
N GLY A 52 -4.11 -4.72 1.93
CA GLY A 52 -3.09 -5.60 2.51
C GLY A 52 -2.24 -4.87 3.54
N PRO A 53 -1.36 -5.61 4.24
CA PRO A 53 -0.50 -5.04 5.27
C PRO A 53 0.56 -4.13 4.63
N MET A 54 0.59 -2.88 5.07
CA MET A 54 1.50 -1.83 4.61
C MET A 54 2.24 -1.27 5.84
N CYS A 55 3.26 -1.98 6.31
CA CYS A 55 4.03 -1.57 7.50
C CYS A 55 4.74 -0.21 7.32
N SER A 56 5.12 0.13 6.09
CA SER A 56 5.70 1.44 5.74
C SER A 56 4.62 2.51 5.57
N SER A 57 3.96 2.81 6.69
CA SER A 57 2.87 3.78 6.81
C SER A 57 3.01 4.62 8.08
N GLY A 58 2.40 5.79 8.10
CA GLY A 58 2.41 6.67 9.26
C GLY A 58 1.60 7.94 9.02
N ALA A 59 1.56 8.81 10.02
CA ALA A 59 0.83 10.07 9.93
C ALA A 59 1.66 11.24 10.45
N PHE A 60 1.56 12.37 9.77
CA PHE A 60 1.99 13.66 10.30
C PHE A 60 0.84 14.32 11.03
N LEU A 61 1.15 14.93 12.16
CA LEU A 61 0.19 15.57 13.06
C LEU A 61 0.73 16.94 13.46
N ASN A 62 -0.13 17.96 13.41
CA ASN A 62 0.13 19.26 14.03
C ASN A 62 -0.89 19.49 15.15
N PHE A 63 -0.43 19.52 16.39
CA PHE A 63 -1.31 19.52 17.57
C PHE A 63 -1.91 20.90 17.90
N GLY A 64 -1.36 21.97 17.34
CA GLY A 64 -1.59 23.33 17.84
C GLY A 64 -0.86 23.63 19.15
N HIS A 65 -0.63 24.91 19.41
CA HIS A 65 0.04 25.34 20.65
C HIS A 65 -0.91 25.33 21.84
N ALA A 66 -0.37 24.92 22.99
CA ALA A 66 -0.96 25.23 24.29
C ALA A 66 -0.66 26.67 24.69
N ASP A 67 -1.27 27.12 25.79
CA ASP A 67 -0.97 28.41 26.42
C ASP A 67 -0.49 28.19 27.86
N PRO A 68 0.76 28.55 28.23
CA PRO A 68 1.81 29.09 27.36
C PRO A 68 2.30 28.08 26.29
N PRO A 69 2.93 28.57 25.20
CA PRO A 69 3.33 27.73 24.07
C PRO A 69 4.45 26.75 24.43
N ILE A 70 4.47 25.62 23.73
CA ILE A 70 5.40 24.50 23.92
C ILE A 70 6.10 24.14 22.61
N ARG A 71 7.39 23.79 22.72
CA ARG A 71 8.17 23.13 21.65
C ARG A 71 8.41 21.68 22.06
N MET A 72 7.56 20.79 21.62
CA MET A 72 7.57 19.38 22.01
C MET A 72 8.84 18.68 21.48
N ALA A 73 9.56 18.00 22.37
CA ALA A 73 10.80 17.28 22.07
C ALA A 73 10.65 15.77 22.26
N GLU A 74 9.91 15.36 23.28
CA GLU A 74 9.48 13.97 23.47
C GLU A 74 7.96 13.93 23.42
N ILE A 75 7.38 13.10 22.56
CA ILE A 75 5.93 13.04 22.35
C ILE A 75 5.48 11.59 22.46
N GLN A 76 4.37 11.38 23.16
CA GLN A 76 3.68 10.10 23.25
C GLN A 76 2.19 10.28 22.98
N LEU A 77 1.64 9.39 22.17
CA LEU A 77 0.21 9.29 21.85
C LEU A 77 -0.30 7.93 22.31
N ASN A 78 -1.17 7.89 23.32
CA ASN A 78 -1.57 6.64 23.99
C ASN A 78 -0.35 5.76 24.35
N ASN A 79 0.69 6.37 24.94
CA ASN A 79 1.97 5.73 25.27
C ASN A 79 2.73 5.10 24.08
N VAL A 80 2.40 5.47 22.84
CA VAL A 80 3.20 5.18 21.63
C VAL A 80 4.07 6.39 21.31
N THR A 81 5.36 6.20 21.06
CA THR A 81 6.25 7.30 20.71
C THR A 81 5.83 7.96 19.40
N ALA A 82 5.74 9.28 19.36
CA ALA A 82 5.66 10.04 18.12
C ALA A 82 6.96 10.82 17.93
N TYR A 83 7.52 10.78 16.72
CA TYR A 83 8.78 11.40 16.37
C TYR A 83 8.60 12.92 16.26
N ALA A 84 9.19 13.66 17.21
CA ALA A 84 9.27 15.11 17.20
C ALA A 84 10.41 15.61 16.27
N GLY A 85 10.83 16.86 16.43
CA GLY A 85 11.98 17.41 15.70
C GLY A 85 11.66 17.91 14.29
N LEU A 86 10.39 17.92 13.91
CA LEU A 86 9.90 18.54 12.66
C LEU A 86 9.72 20.05 12.84
N ALA A 87 9.00 20.44 13.89
CA ALA A 87 8.80 21.82 14.35
C ALA A 87 8.22 21.78 15.78
N ALA A 88 7.65 22.88 16.27
CA ALA A 88 7.34 23.02 17.69
C ALA A 88 6.19 22.14 18.20
N VAL A 89 5.18 21.88 17.37
CA VAL A 89 4.00 21.07 17.73
C VAL A 89 3.66 20.06 16.64
N ASP A 90 4.69 19.67 15.88
CA ASP A 90 4.60 18.76 14.75
C ASP A 90 5.26 17.43 15.10
N ALA A 91 4.59 16.33 14.74
CA ALA A 91 5.13 14.99 14.95
C ALA A 91 4.80 14.07 13.77
N TYR A 92 5.63 13.05 13.60
CA TYR A 92 5.33 11.90 12.76
C TYR A 92 5.12 10.66 13.65
N ILE A 93 4.03 9.93 13.46
CA ILE A 93 3.80 8.64 14.13
C ILE A 93 3.91 7.50 13.11
N GLY A 94 4.87 6.60 13.32
CA GLY A 94 5.05 5.42 12.49
C GLY A 94 4.06 4.32 12.88
N ALA A 95 3.43 3.68 11.89
CA ALA A 95 2.41 2.64 12.14
C ALA A 95 2.93 1.44 12.94
N THR A 96 4.23 1.14 12.83
CA THR A 96 4.89 -0.01 13.48
C THR A 96 5.48 0.33 14.84
N GLU A 97 5.44 1.59 15.28
CA GLU A 97 5.96 1.97 16.60
C GLU A 97 5.11 1.29 17.68
N PRO A 98 5.70 0.47 18.56
CA PRO A 98 4.95 -0.23 19.59
C PRO A 98 4.56 0.71 20.74
N SER A 99 3.53 0.32 21.47
CA SER A 99 3.19 0.93 22.75
C SER A 99 4.21 0.56 23.82
N LYS A 100 4.57 1.52 24.67
CA LYS A 100 5.50 1.31 25.79
C LYS A 100 4.93 0.42 26.90
N ASP A 101 3.60 0.38 27.06
CA ASP A 101 2.92 -0.38 28.11
C ASP A 101 2.20 -1.63 27.59
N LYS A 102 1.77 -1.65 26.32
CA LYS A 102 1.04 -2.77 25.70
C LYS A 102 1.87 -3.58 24.68
N GLY A 103 3.10 -3.17 24.40
CA GLY A 103 3.99 -3.88 23.50
C GLY A 103 3.42 -3.96 22.08
N ILE A 104 3.36 -5.16 21.50
CA ILE A 104 2.93 -5.37 20.10
C ILE A 104 1.41 -5.32 19.90
N GLU A 105 0.63 -5.48 20.98
CA GLU A 105 -0.83 -5.52 20.96
C GLU A 105 -1.47 -4.15 20.68
N TYR A 106 -0.70 -3.07 20.82
CA TYR A 106 -1.10 -1.71 20.48
C TYR A 106 0.11 -0.94 19.98
N GLY A 107 -0.09 -0.03 19.02
CA GLY A 107 1.03 0.70 18.41
C GLY A 107 0.54 1.85 17.55
N GLY A 108 1.42 2.45 16.75
CA GLY A 108 1.10 3.63 15.96
C GLY A 108 -0.06 3.42 15.00
N ALA A 109 -0.20 2.21 14.42
CA ALA A 109 -1.35 1.87 13.58
C ALA A 109 -2.68 1.99 14.32
N HIS A 110 -2.71 1.63 15.61
CA HIS A 110 -3.90 1.72 16.44
C HIS A 110 -4.20 3.18 16.79
N VAL A 111 -3.18 3.98 17.13
CA VAL A 111 -3.35 5.43 17.35
C VAL A 111 -3.91 6.12 16.10
N ILE A 112 -3.37 5.80 14.92
CA ILE A 112 -3.84 6.34 13.64
C ILE A 112 -5.32 6.00 13.45
N CYS A 113 -5.72 4.73 13.61
CA CYS A 113 -7.12 4.33 13.45
C CYS A 113 -8.03 4.92 14.55
N ASP A 114 -7.55 5.06 15.78
CA ASP A 114 -8.31 5.69 16.86
C ASP A 114 -8.59 7.17 16.56
N LEU A 115 -7.62 7.90 15.97
CA LEU A 115 -7.83 9.28 15.49
C LEU A 115 -8.86 9.32 14.35
N ILE A 116 -8.77 8.41 13.38
CA ILE A 116 -9.72 8.33 12.26
C ILE A 116 -11.15 8.11 12.77
N ASP A 117 -11.32 7.20 13.74
CA ASP A 117 -12.58 6.91 14.44
C ASP A 117 -13.07 8.08 15.34
N GLY A 118 -12.30 9.17 15.47
CA GLY A 118 -12.64 10.32 16.31
C GLY A 118 -12.49 10.06 17.81
N LYS A 119 -11.77 9.01 18.21
CA LYS A 119 -11.53 8.71 19.63
C LYS A 119 -10.54 9.69 20.24
N LYS A 120 -10.64 9.84 21.56
CA LYS A 120 -9.67 10.61 22.35
C LYS A 120 -8.35 9.84 22.41
N VAL A 121 -7.26 10.50 22.05
CA VAL A 121 -5.89 10.02 22.16
C VAL A 121 -5.16 10.84 23.20
N HIS A 122 -4.52 10.17 24.15
CA HIS A 122 -3.73 10.80 25.21
C HIS A 122 -2.41 11.32 24.65
N LEU A 123 -2.26 12.64 24.62
CA LEU A 123 -1.02 13.32 24.28
C LEU A 123 -0.23 13.64 25.56
N LYS A 124 0.97 13.09 25.67
CA LYS A 124 1.99 13.55 26.63
C LYS A 124 3.17 14.09 25.85
N ALA A 125 3.61 15.29 26.19
CA ALA A 125 4.85 15.80 25.64
C ALA A 125 5.71 16.51 26.66
N LYS A 126 7.02 16.40 26.47
CA LYS A 126 8.05 17.12 27.24
C LYS A 126 8.83 18.05 26.31
N SER A 127 9.29 19.15 26.87
CA SER A 127 10.09 20.16 26.20
C SER A 127 11.24 20.58 27.12
N PRO A 128 12.44 20.89 26.57
CA PRO A 128 13.49 21.54 27.36
C PRO A 128 13.06 22.94 27.86
N GLY A 129 12.05 23.56 27.23
CA GLY A 129 11.66 24.95 27.45
C GLY A 129 12.64 25.93 26.79
N THR A 130 12.11 27.02 26.24
CA THR A 130 12.89 28.15 25.68
C THR A 130 12.13 29.45 25.94
N ASP A 131 12.73 30.61 25.66
CA ASP A 131 12.05 31.91 25.84
C ASP A 131 10.76 32.02 25.00
N CYS A 132 10.80 31.54 23.73
CA CYS A 132 9.61 31.52 22.87
C CYS A 132 8.59 30.41 23.23
N TYR A 133 9.01 29.39 23.98
CA TYR A 133 8.22 28.19 24.26
C TYR A 133 8.46 27.76 25.72
N PRO A 134 7.97 28.53 26.70
CA PRO A 134 8.38 28.35 28.09
C PRO A 134 7.75 27.13 28.76
N ARG A 135 6.66 26.58 28.20
CA ARG A 135 6.01 25.37 28.73
C ARG A 135 6.92 24.15 28.53
N LYS A 136 7.18 23.44 29.63
CA LYS A 136 8.06 22.25 29.66
C LYS A 136 7.32 20.92 29.55
N GLU A 137 6.04 20.89 29.86
CA GLU A 137 5.23 19.68 29.82
C GLU A 137 3.79 19.95 29.43
N ILE A 138 3.17 18.93 28.83
CA ILE A 138 1.74 18.87 28.58
C ILE A 138 1.26 17.42 28.69
N ASP A 139 0.12 17.24 29.33
CA ASP A 139 -0.59 15.97 29.48
C ASP A 139 -2.07 16.28 29.24
N THR A 140 -2.61 15.82 28.10
CA THR A 140 -3.96 16.18 27.64
C THR A 140 -4.53 15.15 26.66
N TYR A 141 -5.78 15.31 26.24
CA TYR A 141 -6.39 14.49 25.19
C TYR A 141 -6.62 15.29 23.92
N ILE A 142 -6.36 14.65 22.78
CA ILE A 142 -6.64 15.17 21.44
C ILE A 142 -7.63 14.27 20.70
N THR A 143 -8.25 14.82 19.68
CA THR A 143 -9.02 14.11 18.65
C THR A 143 -8.59 14.64 17.29
N LYS A 144 -9.02 14.00 16.19
CA LYS A 144 -8.74 14.54 14.84
C LYS A 144 -9.30 15.96 14.63
N ASP A 145 -10.35 16.33 15.34
CA ASP A 145 -11.02 17.64 15.21
C ASP A 145 -10.42 18.71 16.12
N SER A 146 -9.68 18.33 17.16
CA SER A 146 -9.06 19.27 18.12
C SER A 146 -7.64 19.68 17.73
N ILE A 147 -7.09 19.14 16.65
CA ILE A 147 -5.72 19.41 16.18
C ILE A 147 -5.77 20.11 14.83
N ASN A 148 -4.75 20.91 14.51
CA ASN A 148 -4.72 21.71 13.30
C ASN A 148 -4.71 20.83 12.04
N GLU A 149 -3.77 19.88 11.99
CA GLU A 149 -3.57 19.04 10.81
C GLU A 149 -3.31 17.58 11.19
N ALA A 150 -3.82 16.69 10.34
CA ALA A 150 -3.53 15.27 10.39
C ALA A 150 -3.64 14.67 8.99
N TYR A 151 -2.54 14.16 8.47
CA TYR A 151 -2.53 13.50 7.18
C TYR A 151 -1.70 12.22 7.23
N LEU A 152 -2.20 11.20 6.54
CA LEU A 152 -1.48 9.95 6.35
C LEU A 152 -0.37 10.20 5.33
N PHE A 153 0.85 9.83 5.66
CA PHE A 153 1.96 9.80 4.72
C PHE A 153 2.61 8.43 4.77
N ASN A 154 2.46 7.71 3.67
CA ASN A 154 2.88 6.35 3.52
C ASN A 154 4.07 6.33 2.57
N PRO A 155 5.32 6.23 3.07
CA PRO A 155 6.51 6.34 2.22
C PRO A 155 6.68 5.16 1.25
N ARG A 156 5.95 4.05 1.44
CA ARG A 156 6.02 2.89 0.55
C ARG A 156 4.80 2.00 0.72
N ASN A 157 3.96 1.90 -0.29
CA ASN A 157 2.72 1.14 -0.33
C ASN A 157 2.52 0.56 -1.75
N CYS A 158 1.49 -0.27 -1.93
CA CYS A 158 1.06 -0.80 -3.23
C CYS A 158 2.23 -1.44 -4.04
N TYR A 159 2.89 -2.46 -3.48
CA TYR A 159 3.99 -3.16 -4.16
C TYR A 159 3.56 -3.79 -5.50
N GLN A 160 4.37 -3.59 -6.52
CA GLN A 160 4.25 -4.24 -7.83
C GLN A 160 4.90 -5.62 -7.74
N ASN A 161 4.04 -6.63 -7.64
CA ASN A 161 4.40 -8.00 -7.32
C ASN A 161 5.14 -8.14 -5.97
N TYR A 162 5.18 -9.34 -5.43
CA TYR A 162 5.84 -9.62 -4.17
C TYR A 162 6.20 -11.09 -4.04
N ASN A 163 7.19 -11.42 -3.21
CA ASN A 163 7.60 -12.81 -3.00
C ASN A 163 6.53 -13.61 -2.23
N ALA A 164 6.41 -14.89 -2.56
CA ALA A 164 5.77 -15.87 -1.68
C ALA A 164 6.80 -16.37 -0.66
N ALA A 165 6.40 -16.52 0.59
CA ALA A 165 7.28 -16.86 1.71
C ALA A 165 7.05 -18.31 2.17
N ILE A 166 8.14 -19.06 2.33
CA ILE A 166 8.15 -20.42 2.87
C ILE A 166 9.25 -20.57 3.92
N ASN A 167 9.20 -21.64 4.70
CA ASN A 167 10.19 -21.96 5.72
C ASN A 167 10.62 -23.43 5.59
N THR A 168 11.89 -23.68 5.26
CA THR A 168 12.44 -25.04 5.17
C THR A 168 13.05 -25.55 6.47
N SER A 169 13.23 -24.69 7.48
CA SER A 169 13.81 -25.10 8.78
C SER A 169 12.84 -25.90 9.63
N ASP A 170 13.37 -26.47 10.72
CA ASP A 170 12.67 -27.29 11.71
C ASP A 170 11.92 -26.47 12.78
N ARG A 171 12.06 -25.14 12.78
CA ARG A 171 11.40 -24.24 13.74
C ARG A 171 10.36 -23.34 13.08
N ILE A 172 9.37 -22.89 13.87
CA ILE A 172 8.40 -21.88 13.43
C ILE A 172 9.11 -20.52 13.25
N LEU A 173 8.80 -19.82 12.16
CA LEU A 173 9.22 -18.43 11.93
C LEU A 173 8.04 -17.47 12.07
N TYR A 174 8.29 -16.37 12.78
CA TYR A 174 7.34 -15.27 12.98
C TYR A 174 7.82 -14.07 12.16
N THR A 175 7.06 -13.67 11.14
CA THR A 175 7.51 -12.71 10.14
C THR A 175 6.42 -11.70 9.79
N TYR A 176 6.79 -10.64 9.05
CA TYR A 176 5.79 -9.75 8.44
C TYR A 176 4.90 -10.46 7.41
N MET A 177 5.33 -11.62 6.92
CA MET A 177 4.52 -12.47 6.06
C MET A 177 3.59 -13.39 6.87
N GLY A 178 3.43 -13.18 8.18
CA GLY A 178 2.72 -14.07 9.08
C GLY A 178 3.59 -15.21 9.60
N VAL A 179 2.94 -16.20 10.22
CA VAL A 179 3.58 -17.40 10.76
C VAL A 179 3.91 -18.36 9.61
N LEU A 180 5.17 -18.78 9.53
CA LEU A 180 5.64 -19.81 8.60
C LEU A 180 6.01 -21.06 9.41
N GLN A 181 5.24 -22.12 9.20
CA GLN A 181 5.37 -23.42 9.83
C GLN A 181 6.66 -24.12 9.37
N PRO A 182 7.29 -24.92 10.23
CA PRO A 182 8.50 -25.65 9.90
C PRO A 182 8.29 -26.64 8.76
N ASN A 183 9.39 -27.08 8.14
CA ASN A 183 9.42 -28.16 7.15
C ASN A 183 8.46 -27.95 5.97
N MET A 184 8.40 -26.72 5.45
CA MET A 184 7.51 -26.33 4.34
C MET A 184 6.03 -26.49 4.68
N GLY A 185 5.62 -26.23 5.93
CA GLY A 185 4.23 -26.45 6.37
C GLY A 185 3.20 -25.50 5.76
N ASN A 186 3.60 -24.32 5.28
CA ASN A 186 2.74 -23.39 4.53
C ASN A 186 3.54 -22.42 3.66
N ILE A 187 2.85 -21.81 2.70
CA ILE A 187 3.33 -20.68 1.90
C ILE A 187 2.41 -19.48 2.11
N ASN A 188 2.96 -18.34 2.57
CA ASN A 188 2.19 -17.10 2.67
C ASN A 188 2.55 -16.15 1.53
N TYR A 189 1.57 -15.42 1.00
CA TYR A 189 1.79 -14.49 -0.11
C TYR A 189 0.96 -13.22 0.05
N SER A 190 1.31 -12.14 -0.66
CA SER A 190 0.58 -10.87 -0.61
C SER A 190 0.44 -10.26 -2.00
N THR A 191 -0.80 -10.11 -2.44
CA THR A 191 -1.23 -9.31 -3.60
C THR A 191 -2.76 -9.46 -3.76
N SER A 192 -3.38 -8.53 -4.49
CA SER A 192 -4.71 -8.69 -5.06
C SER A 192 -4.69 -9.23 -6.50
N GLY A 193 -3.53 -9.67 -7.01
CA GLY A 193 -3.37 -10.38 -8.30
C GLY A 193 -3.84 -9.53 -9.47
N GLU A 194 -4.75 -10.05 -10.28
CA GLU A 194 -5.36 -9.30 -11.40
C GLU A 194 -6.13 -8.04 -10.98
N LEU A 195 -6.49 -7.87 -9.69
CA LEU A 195 -7.04 -6.61 -9.18
C LEU A 195 -5.95 -5.58 -8.80
N SER A 196 -4.68 -5.96 -8.77
CA SER A 196 -3.61 -5.10 -8.26
C SER A 196 -3.34 -3.91 -9.20
N PRO A 197 -3.33 -2.67 -8.69
CA PRO A 197 -3.12 -1.48 -9.52
C PRO A 197 -1.84 -1.54 -10.36
N LEU A 198 -0.70 -1.86 -9.72
CA LEU A 198 0.59 -1.82 -10.42
C LEU A 198 0.82 -3.03 -11.33
N LEU A 199 0.03 -4.09 -11.20
CA LEU A 199 0.09 -5.22 -12.15
C LEU A 199 -0.73 -4.93 -13.41
N ASN A 200 -1.77 -4.10 -13.30
CA ASN A 200 -2.59 -3.66 -14.43
C ASN A 200 -1.97 -2.49 -15.23
N ASP A 201 -1.06 -1.74 -14.62
CA ASP A 201 -0.21 -0.76 -15.31
C ASP A 201 1.28 -1.12 -15.10
N PRO A 202 1.77 -2.23 -15.72
CA PRO A 202 3.07 -2.81 -15.41
C PRO A 202 4.25 -1.87 -15.67
N TYR A 203 4.08 -0.92 -16.59
CA TYR A 203 5.09 0.08 -16.96
C TYR A 203 4.83 1.47 -16.38
N LEU A 204 3.81 1.62 -15.51
CA LEU A 204 3.45 2.87 -14.84
C LEU A 204 3.18 4.01 -15.84
N ARG A 205 2.50 3.69 -16.95
CA ARG A 205 2.17 4.65 -18.02
C ARG A 205 1.18 5.72 -17.56
N THR A 206 0.32 5.38 -16.61
CA THR A 206 -0.77 6.23 -16.08
C THR A 206 -0.60 6.54 -14.59
N ILE A 207 0.36 5.89 -13.93
CA ILE A 207 0.61 6.02 -12.50
C ILE A 207 1.97 6.70 -12.29
N GLY A 208 1.95 7.89 -11.72
CA GLY A 208 3.13 8.70 -11.44
C GLY A 208 2.87 9.70 -10.33
N ILE A 209 3.75 10.68 -10.17
CA ILE A 209 3.58 11.74 -9.18
C ILE A 209 2.32 12.54 -9.50
N GLY A 210 1.48 12.77 -8.50
CA GLY A 210 0.22 13.51 -8.64
C GLY A 210 -0.97 12.66 -9.11
N THR A 211 -0.79 11.37 -9.43
CA THR A 211 -1.93 10.50 -9.74
C THR A 211 -2.90 10.46 -8.57
N LYS A 212 -4.16 10.79 -8.84
CA LYS A 212 -5.26 10.75 -7.89
C LYS A 212 -5.68 9.31 -7.63
N ILE A 213 -5.87 8.95 -6.36
CA ILE A 213 -6.19 7.57 -5.95
C ILE A 213 -7.31 7.54 -4.92
N PHE A 214 -7.95 6.38 -4.77
CA PHE A 214 -8.67 6.02 -3.56
C PHE A 214 -7.65 5.63 -2.49
N LEU A 215 -7.71 6.25 -1.32
CA LEU A 215 -6.84 5.95 -0.18
C LEU A 215 -7.69 5.92 1.09
N ALA A 216 -7.84 4.74 1.70
CA ALA A 216 -8.51 4.56 2.99
C ALA A 216 -9.90 5.23 3.12
N GLY A 217 -10.71 5.16 2.05
CA GLY A 217 -12.08 5.70 2.05
C GLY A 217 -12.22 7.14 1.58
N THR A 218 -11.11 7.80 1.24
CA THR A 218 -11.11 9.17 0.70
C THR A 218 -10.26 9.27 -0.57
N ILE A 219 -10.19 10.47 -1.14
CA ILE A 219 -9.24 10.81 -2.20
C ILE A 219 -7.86 11.00 -1.58
N GLY A 220 -6.86 10.34 -2.16
CA GLY A 220 -5.45 10.57 -1.90
C GLY A 220 -4.67 10.80 -3.18
N TYR A 221 -3.36 10.93 -3.04
CA TYR A 221 -2.45 11.19 -4.16
C TYR A 221 -1.18 10.36 -4.03
N VAL A 222 -0.63 9.98 -5.17
CA VAL A 222 0.74 9.50 -5.26
C VAL A 222 1.68 10.69 -5.09
N SER A 223 2.44 10.71 -4.01
CA SER A 223 3.37 11.80 -3.67
C SER A 223 4.78 11.55 -4.21
N TRP A 224 5.20 10.30 -4.37
CA TRP A 224 6.53 9.90 -4.86
C TRP A 224 6.59 8.40 -5.27
N GLN A 225 7.72 7.92 -5.81
CA GLN A 225 7.91 6.51 -6.22
C GLN A 225 8.01 5.50 -5.04
N GLY A 226 8.04 5.98 -3.81
CA GLY A 226 8.20 5.12 -2.63
C GLY A 226 9.65 4.67 -2.38
N THR A 227 9.96 4.38 -1.12
CA THR A 227 11.36 4.27 -0.64
C THR A 227 12.13 3.03 -1.08
N GLN A 228 11.45 2.01 -1.62
CA GLN A 228 12.08 0.81 -2.19
C GLN A 228 11.66 0.59 -3.64
N PHE A 229 11.42 1.68 -4.37
CA PHE A 229 11.04 1.62 -5.77
C PHE A 229 12.13 0.99 -6.64
N LEU A 230 11.71 0.04 -7.47
CA LEU A 230 12.58 -0.60 -8.44
C LEU A 230 11.76 -0.98 -9.68
N ASN A 231 12.07 -0.44 -10.86
CA ASN A 231 11.33 -0.75 -12.10
C ASN A 231 12.19 -1.39 -13.20
N GLY A 232 13.51 -1.45 -13.03
CA GLY A 232 14.46 -2.12 -13.92
C GLY A 232 14.64 -3.63 -13.67
N VAL A 233 13.64 -4.30 -13.08
CA VAL A 233 13.71 -5.75 -12.82
C VAL A 233 13.35 -6.58 -14.06
N PRO A 234 13.76 -7.86 -14.13
CA PRO A 234 13.30 -8.79 -15.15
C PRO A 234 11.76 -8.93 -15.17
N ARG A 235 11.19 -8.95 -16.37
CA ARG A 235 9.75 -8.98 -16.63
C ARG A 235 9.40 -10.13 -17.59
N SER A 236 8.15 -10.58 -17.52
CA SER A 236 7.57 -11.50 -18.50
C SER A 236 7.33 -10.81 -19.85
N GLU A 237 6.92 -11.59 -20.85
CA GLU A 237 6.56 -11.07 -22.18
C GLU A 237 5.42 -10.05 -22.13
N ILE A 238 4.52 -10.17 -21.16
CA ILE A 238 3.41 -9.23 -20.90
C ILE A 238 3.79 -8.10 -19.94
N GLY A 239 5.08 -7.91 -19.65
CA GLY A 239 5.60 -6.79 -18.86
C GLY A 239 5.49 -6.91 -17.35
N ILE A 240 4.90 -7.98 -16.83
CA ILE A 240 4.75 -8.22 -15.39
C ILE A 240 6.13 -8.58 -14.79
N PRO A 241 6.59 -7.92 -13.72
CA PRO A 241 7.87 -8.23 -13.11
C PRO A 241 7.84 -9.59 -12.41
N PHE A 242 8.94 -10.35 -12.45
CA PHE A 242 9.03 -11.66 -11.78
C PHE A 242 9.35 -11.56 -10.27
N SER A 243 9.70 -10.37 -9.79
CA SER A 243 10.14 -10.11 -8.41
C SER A 243 9.51 -8.81 -7.90
N PRO A 244 9.62 -8.50 -6.59
CA PRO A 244 9.17 -7.21 -6.08
C PRO A 244 9.79 -6.06 -6.89
N ALA A 245 8.94 -5.13 -7.33
CA ALA A 245 9.31 -4.05 -8.23
C ALA A 245 8.84 -2.69 -7.69
N ALA A 246 8.10 -1.92 -8.49
CA ALA A 246 7.64 -0.59 -8.15
C ALA A 246 6.83 -0.55 -6.85
N THR A 247 6.87 0.59 -6.18
CA THR A 247 6.04 0.93 -5.01
C THR A 247 5.48 2.33 -5.22
N LEU A 248 4.63 2.79 -4.31
CA LEU A 248 4.15 4.17 -4.30
C LEU A 248 4.35 4.78 -2.92
N ALA A 249 4.83 6.02 -2.86
CA ALA A 249 4.58 6.87 -1.69
C ALA A 249 3.23 7.55 -1.90
N VAL A 250 2.38 7.53 -0.89
CA VAL A 250 1.02 8.10 -0.98
C VAL A 250 0.73 9.01 0.20
N ILE A 251 -0.09 10.03 -0.05
CA ILE A 251 -0.52 11.02 0.93
C ILE A 251 -2.04 11.18 0.85
N GLY A 252 -2.69 11.40 1.99
CA GLY A 252 -4.12 11.70 2.05
C GLY A 252 -4.55 12.29 3.39
N ASP A 253 -5.66 13.01 3.37
CA ASP A 253 -6.24 13.63 4.55
C ASP A 253 -6.77 12.56 5.52
N LEU A 254 -6.11 12.40 6.67
CA LEU A 254 -6.45 11.40 7.67
C LEU A 254 -7.79 11.72 8.32
N LYS A 255 -8.15 13.00 8.46
CA LYS A 255 -9.37 13.42 9.16
C LYS A 255 -10.64 12.93 8.45
N GLN A 256 -10.55 12.74 7.13
CA GLN A 256 -11.64 12.29 6.24
C GLN A 256 -11.61 10.78 5.95
N MET A 257 -10.63 10.03 6.46
CA MET A 257 -10.54 8.59 6.23
C MET A 257 -11.64 7.82 6.96
N ASN A 258 -11.84 6.56 6.53
CA ASN A 258 -12.80 5.64 7.13
C ASN A 258 -12.10 4.33 7.50
N THR A 259 -12.19 3.92 8.77
CA THR A 259 -11.58 2.68 9.28
C THR A 259 -12.16 1.40 8.69
N GLU A 260 -13.19 1.47 7.85
CA GLU A 260 -13.58 0.36 6.99
C GLU A 260 -12.48 -0.02 5.97
N PHE A 261 -11.69 0.96 5.53
CA PHE A 261 -10.66 0.82 4.50
C PHE A 261 -9.23 1.03 5.03
N ILE A 262 -9.07 1.09 6.35
CA ILE A 262 -7.78 1.16 7.05
C ILE A 262 -7.92 0.53 8.44
N LYS A 263 -7.11 -0.49 8.74
CA LYS A 263 -7.23 -1.26 9.99
C LYS A 263 -5.87 -1.56 10.61
N PRO A 264 -5.71 -1.46 11.94
CA PRO A 264 -4.50 -1.94 12.59
C PRO A 264 -4.44 -3.48 12.50
N ALA A 265 -3.23 -4.01 12.50
CA ALA A 265 -2.99 -5.44 12.58
C ALA A 265 -1.83 -5.74 13.54
N VAL A 266 -1.90 -6.89 14.18
CA VAL A 266 -0.84 -7.42 15.04
C VAL A 266 -0.39 -8.75 14.44
N PHE A 267 0.88 -8.83 14.08
CA PHE A 267 1.51 -10.06 13.64
C PHE A 267 2.22 -10.69 14.83
N GLU A 268 1.76 -11.89 15.23
CA GLU A 268 2.28 -12.67 16.35
C GLU A 268 3.83 -12.66 16.35
N LYS A 269 4.42 -12.18 17.46
CA LYS A 269 5.88 -12.06 17.67
C LYS A 269 6.68 -11.30 16.60
N TYR A 270 6.01 -10.61 15.69
CA TYR A 270 6.65 -9.74 14.70
C TYR A 270 6.40 -8.27 15.01
N GLY A 271 5.14 -7.88 15.27
CA GLY A 271 4.79 -6.52 15.68
C GLY A 271 3.53 -5.98 15.02
N THR A 272 3.24 -4.71 15.33
CA THR A 272 2.11 -3.97 14.78
C THR A 272 2.35 -3.59 13.31
N SER A 273 1.29 -3.59 12.51
CA SER A 273 1.25 -3.12 11.13
C SER A 273 -0.10 -2.46 10.84
N LEU A 274 -0.27 -1.95 9.63
CA LEU A 274 -1.47 -1.24 9.19
C LEU A 274 -1.93 -1.80 7.84
N TYR A 275 -3.16 -2.30 7.78
CA TYR A 275 -3.82 -2.62 6.53
C TYR A 275 -4.37 -1.34 5.91
N VAL A 276 -4.07 -1.11 4.64
CA VAL A 276 -4.47 0.10 3.91
C VAL A 276 -5.14 -0.29 2.61
N GLY A 277 -6.34 0.25 2.38
CA GLY A 277 -7.06 0.15 1.11
C GLY A 277 -6.60 1.20 0.13
N ILE A 278 -6.14 0.76 -1.04
CA ILE A 278 -5.73 1.62 -2.15
C ILE A 278 -6.47 1.17 -3.40
N GLY A 279 -7.08 2.11 -4.12
CA GLY A 279 -7.67 1.88 -5.43
C GLY A 279 -7.17 2.90 -6.45
N ILE A 280 -6.92 2.46 -7.68
CA ILE A 280 -6.46 3.34 -8.76
C ILE A 280 -7.32 3.08 -9.99
N PRO A 281 -8.00 4.11 -10.53
CA PRO A 281 -8.70 3.98 -11.80
C PRO A 281 -7.69 4.15 -12.93
N ILE A 282 -7.55 3.12 -13.77
CA ILE A 282 -6.65 3.13 -14.92
C ILE A 282 -7.46 3.50 -16.17
N PRO A 283 -7.12 4.60 -16.86
CA PRO A 283 -7.76 4.95 -18.13
C PRO A 283 -7.34 3.97 -19.23
N VAL A 284 -8.30 3.51 -20.02
CA VAL A 284 -8.03 2.70 -21.20
C VAL A 284 -7.63 3.62 -22.35
N LEU A 285 -6.32 3.88 -22.49
CA LEU A 285 -5.81 4.82 -23.49
C LEU A 285 -5.68 4.20 -24.89
N ASP A 286 -5.33 2.91 -24.95
CA ASP A 286 -5.07 2.18 -26.20
C ASP A 286 -5.15 0.65 -26.00
N GLU A 287 -4.95 -0.08 -27.10
CA GLU A 287 -5.00 -1.55 -27.14
C GLU A 287 -3.91 -2.18 -26.26
N ASP A 288 -2.72 -1.58 -26.17
CA ASP A 288 -1.64 -2.06 -25.30
C ASP A 288 -2.01 -1.93 -23.82
N MET A 289 -2.70 -0.86 -23.45
CA MET A 289 -3.25 -0.70 -22.10
C MET A 289 -4.30 -1.78 -21.82
N MET A 290 -5.22 -2.03 -22.76
CA MET A 290 -6.24 -3.07 -22.62
C MET A 290 -5.64 -4.48 -22.46
N ILE A 291 -4.54 -4.79 -23.16
CA ILE A 291 -3.81 -6.06 -22.98
C ILE A 291 -3.30 -6.21 -21.54
N ASN A 292 -2.71 -5.15 -20.97
CA ASN A 292 -2.22 -5.19 -19.58
C ASN A 292 -3.37 -5.29 -18.56
N LEU A 293 -4.50 -4.62 -18.84
CA LEU A 293 -5.68 -4.64 -17.98
C LEU A 293 -6.41 -6.00 -18.01
N ALA A 294 -6.26 -6.77 -19.08
CA ALA A 294 -6.84 -8.10 -19.23
C ALA A 294 -5.94 -9.22 -18.67
N VAL A 295 -4.95 -8.89 -17.84
CA VAL A 295 -4.04 -9.86 -17.23
C VAL A 295 -4.79 -10.79 -16.27
N GLU A 296 -4.54 -12.10 -16.35
CA GLU A 296 -5.17 -13.10 -15.48
C GLU A 296 -4.18 -13.64 -14.46
N ASN A 297 -4.65 -14.07 -13.28
CA ASN A 297 -3.76 -14.61 -12.23
C ASN A 297 -2.86 -15.79 -12.68
N LYS A 298 -3.24 -16.53 -13.73
CA LYS A 298 -2.44 -17.64 -14.30
C LYS A 298 -1.16 -17.16 -14.98
N ASP A 299 -1.15 -15.91 -15.44
CA ASP A 299 -0.04 -15.29 -16.18
C ASP A 299 0.84 -14.39 -15.28
N ILE A 300 0.42 -14.19 -14.03
CA ILE A 300 1.15 -13.42 -13.04
C ILE A 300 1.94 -14.39 -12.15
N PHE A 301 3.27 -14.39 -12.31
CA PHE A 301 4.18 -15.28 -11.59
C PHE A 301 4.95 -14.56 -10.49
N THR A 302 5.28 -15.28 -9.42
CA THR A 302 6.20 -14.85 -8.37
C THR A 302 7.15 -16.00 -7.98
N ASN A 303 8.10 -15.72 -7.09
CA ASN A 303 9.06 -16.68 -6.55
C ASN A 303 8.66 -17.10 -5.14
N ILE A 304 8.83 -18.41 -4.85
CA ILE A 304 8.75 -18.97 -3.51
C ILE A 304 10.13 -18.82 -2.86
N ILE A 305 10.25 -17.90 -1.91
CA ILE A 305 11.50 -17.55 -1.24
C ILE A 305 11.55 -18.17 0.15
N ASP A 306 12.66 -18.82 0.48
CA ASP A 306 12.86 -19.43 1.80
C ASP A 306 13.33 -18.40 2.84
N TYR A 307 12.46 -18.12 3.81
CA TYR A 307 12.71 -17.17 4.89
C TYR A 307 13.52 -17.77 6.04
N SER A 308 13.79 -19.08 6.03
CA SER A 308 14.64 -19.72 7.03
C SER A 308 16.09 -19.29 6.94
N VAL A 309 16.53 -18.83 5.76
CA VAL A 309 17.86 -18.30 5.50
C VAL A 309 17.95 -16.86 6.02
N PRO A 310 18.73 -16.58 7.08
CA PRO A 310 18.79 -15.27 7.73
C PRO A 310 19.72 -14.30 6.98
N HIS A 311 19.70 -14.32 5.66
CA HIS A 311 20.49 -13.43 4.80
C HIS A 311 19.57 -12.63 3.88
N ARG A 312 20.10 -11.52 3.35
CA ARG A 312 19.39 -10.69 2.36
C ARG A 312 19.16 -11.45 1.05
N SER A 313 20.16 -12.22 0.63
CA SER A 313 20.04 -13.13 -0.51
C SER A 313 19.44 -14.45 -0.02
N ARG A 314 18.12 -14.59 -0.17
CA ARG A 314 17.38 -15.81 0.16
C ARG A 314 17.20 -16.65 -1.10
N PRO A 315 17.35 -17.99 -1.02
CA PRO A 315 17.15 -18.84 -2.18
C PRO A 315 15.68 -18.84 -2.61
N SER A 316 15.48 -18.90 -3.93
CA SER A 316 14.18 -19.22 -4.51
C SER A 316 14.06 -20.73 -4.68
N LEU A 317 12.98 -21.32 -4.17
CA LEU A 317 12.69 -22.75 -4.30
C LEU A 317 11.88 -23.06 -5.57
N GLY A 318 11.35 -22.04 -6.25
CA GLY A 318 10.56 -22.21 -7.46
C GLY A 318 9.77 -20.97 -7.84
N LYS A 319 9.18 -21.01 -9.04
CA LYS A 319 8.20 -20.04 -9.52
C LYS A 319 6.79 -20.59 -9.37
N VAL A 320 5.83 -19.71 -9.10
CA VAL A 320 4.42 -20.07 -8.93
C VAL A 320 3.52 -18.96 -9.46
N SER A 321 2.40 -19.32 -10.08
CA SER A 321 1.39 -18.34 -10.51
C SER A 321 0.48 -17.93 -9.35
N TYR A 322 -0.13 -16.75 -9.45
CA TYR A 322 -1.16 -16.37 -8.47
C TYR A 322 -2.44 -17.20 -8.58
N ALA A 323 -2.71 -17.83 -9.73
CA ALA A 323 -3.80 -18.80 -9.86
C ALA A 323 -3.56 -20.03 -8.96
N GLU A 324 -2.34 -20.59 -8.97
CA GLU A 324 -1.97 -21.70 -8.09
C GLU A 324 -1.99 -21.27 -6.62
N LEU A 325 -1.40 -20.13 -6.27
CA LEU A 325 -1.44 -19.61 -4.89
C LEU A 325 -2.88 -19.44 -4.38
N ARG A 326 -3.80 -18.97 -5.23
CA ARG A 326 -5.22 -18.79 -4.89
C ARG A 326 -6.01 -20.09 -4.81
N SER A 327 -5.53 -21.17 -5.41
CA SER A 327 -6.18 -22.49 -5.31
C SER A 327 -6.18 -23.05 -3.87
N GLY A 328 -5.33 -22.49 -2.99
CA GLY A 328 -5.18 -22.90 -1.60
C GLY A 328 -4.07 -23.92 -1.37
N THR A 329 -3.49 -24.48 -2.44
CA THR A 329 -2.35 -25.41 -2.34
C THR A 329 -1.39 -25.29 -3.52
N VAL A 330 -0.10 -25.44 -3.28
CA VAL A 330 0.95 -25.52 -4.31
C VAL A 330 1.70 -26.84 -4.18
N THR A 331 2.07 -27.46 -5.29
CA THR A 331 2.95 -28.65 -5.28
C THR A 331 4.40 -28.21 -5.47
N LEU A 332 5.23 -28.49 -4.47
CA LEU A 332 6.67 -28.22 -4.48
C LEU A 332 7.41 -29.48 -4.04
N GLU A 333 8.39 -29.93 -4.82
CA GLU A 333 9.17 -31.16 -4.53
C GLU A 333 8.28 -32.39 -4.26
N GLY A 334 7.17 -32.53 -4.99
CA GLY A 334 6.20 -33.62 -4.82
C GLY A 334 5.29 -33.51 -3.59
N ARG A 335 5.41 -32.46 -2.77
CA ARG A 335 4.58 -32.19 -1.59
C ARG A 335 3.52 -31.15 -1.90
N LYS A 336 2.29 -31.38 -1.42
CA LYS A 336 1.22 -30.36 -1.43
C LYS A 336 1.34 -29.49 -0.19
N ILE A 337 1.52 -28.19 -0.38
CA ILE A 337 1.73 -27.22 0.68
C ILE A 337 0.56 -26.23 0.66
N PRO A 338 -0.13 -26.01 1.80
CA PRO A 338 -1.22 -25.04 1.86
C PRO A 338 -0.70 -23.61 1.68
N THR A 339 -1.48 -22.77 1.01
CA THR A 339 -1.17 -21.37 0.75
C THR A 339 -2.14 -20.44 1.49
N ALA A 340 -1.66 -19.29 1.94
CA ALA A 340 -2.50 -18.29 2.60
C ALA A 340 -2.19 -16.85 2.12
N PRO A 341 -3.21 -16.09 1.68
CA PRO A 341 -3.04 -14.68 1.34
C PRO A 341 -3.00 -13.80 2.60
N LEU A 342 -2.16 -12.77 2.56
CA LEU A 342 -2.19 -11.67 3.53
C LEU A 342 -3.05 -10.50 3.07
N SER A 343 -3.31 -10.38 1.76
CA SER A 343 -4.22 -9.36 1.24
C SER A 343 -5.67 -9.86 1.29
N SER A 344 -6.61 -8.99 1.63
CA SER A 344 -8.04 -9.31 1.58
C SER A 344 -8.60 -9.02 0.20
N LEU A 345 -8.85 -10.08 -0.57
CA LEU A 345 -9.48 -9.96 -1.90
C LEU A 345 -10.91 -9.42 -1.80
N SER A 346 -11.66 -9.82 -0.78
CA SER A 346 -13.01 -9.31 -0.54
C SER A 346 -13.01 -7.80 -0.33
N LYS A 347 -12.07 -7.26 0.45
CA LYS A 347 -11.96 -5.80 0.64
C LYS A 347 -11.44 -5.09 -0.60
N ALA A 348 -10.50 -5.68 -1.34
CA ALA A 348 -10.05 -5.13 -2.62
C ALA A 348 -11.22 -5.01 -3.62
N ARG A 349 -12.08 -6.03 -3.75
CA ARG A 349 -13.29 -5.98 -4.60
C ARG A 349 -14.25 -4.87 -4.18
N GLN A 350 -14.49 -4.72 -2.88
CA GLN A 350 -15.32 -3.63 -2.35
C GLN A 350 -14.74 -2.25 -2.72
N ILE A 351 -13.43 -2.07 -2.61
CA ILE A 351 -12.76 -0.82 -2.99
C ILE A 351 -12.88 -0.56 -4.49
N ALA A 352 -12.62 -1.56 -5.34
CA ALA A 352 -12.73 -1.41 -6.79
C ALA A 352 -14.17 -1.04 -7.20
N ALA A 353 -15.17 -1.69 -6.61
CA ALA A 353 -16.58 -1.38 -6.85
C ALA A 353 -16.97 0.04 -6.38
N LEU A 354 -16.49 0.46 -5.20
CA LEU A 354 -16.74 1.81 -4.68
C LEU A 354 -16.07 2.88 -5.54
N LEU A 355 -14.83 2.63 -5.98
CA LEU A 355 -14.13 3.52 -6.90
C LEU A 355 -14.82 3.59 -8.26
N LYS A 356 -15.35 2.46 -8.76
CA LYS A 356 -16.18 2.43 -9.97
C LYS A 356 -17.40 3.33 -9.82
N ASP A 357 -18.12 3.24 -8.71
CA ASP A 357 -19.24 4.13 -8.39
C ASP A 357 -18.82 5.61 -8.35
N TRP A 358 -17.68 5.93 -7.75
CA TRP A 358 -17.19 7.30 -7.68
C TRP A 358 -16.89 7.90 -9.06
N VAL A 359 -16.28 7.12 -9.96
CA VAL A 359 -16.01 7.55 -11.33
C VAL A 359 -17.31 7.69 -12.12
N GLN A 360 -18.22 6.72 -12.03
CA GLN A 360 -19.50 6.73 -12.75
C GLN A 360 -20.39 7.91 -12.34
N ASN A 361 -20.38 8.29 -11.05
CA ASN A 361 -21.21 9.37 -10.52
C ASN A 361 -20.51 10.73 -10.48
N ASN A 362 -19.44 10.92 -11.28
CA ASN A 362 -18.71 12.20 -11.37
C ASN A 362 -18.18 12.72 -10.00
N LYS A 363 -17.90 11.81 -9.06
CA LYS A 363 -17.24 12.12 -7.78
C LYS A 363 -15.72 11.95 -7.87
N PHE A 364 -15.24 11.36 -8.98
CA PHE A 364 -13.83 11.12 -9.21
C PHE A 364 -13.47 11.30 -10.70
N THR A 365 -12.73 12.36 -11.00
CA THR A 365 -12.08 12.57 -12.29
C THR A 365 -10.69 11.94 -12.31
N LEU A 366 -10.22 11.60 -13.51
CA LEU A 366 -8.87 11.12 -13.75
C LEU A 366 -7.90 12.29 -13.88
N GLN A 367 -6.64 12.04 -13.55
CA GLN A 367 -5.56 13.01 -13.66
C GLN A 367 -4.36 12.34 -14.31
N GLU A 368 -3.85 12.94 -15.38
CA GLU A 368 -2.57 12.54 -15.95
C GLU A 368 -1.46 12.78 -14.91
N PRO A 369 -0.50 11.84 -14.73
CA PRO A 369 0.59 12.05 -13.80
C PRO A 369 1.36 13.33 -14.14
N ILE A 370 1.61 14.17 -13.13
CA ILE A 370 2.41 15.40 -13.26
C ILE A 370 3.82 15.05 -13.73
N LYS A 371 4.35 13.94 -13.22
CA LYS A 371 5.65 13.40 -13.63
C LYS A 371 5.62 11.87 -13.63
N PRO A 372 6.06 11.20 -14.70
CA PRO A 372 6.32 9.76 -14.66
C PRO A 372 7.50 9.44 -13.74
N PHE A 373 7.64 8.17 -13.36
CA PHE A 373 8.77 7.74 -12.54
C PHE A 373 10.00 7.41 -13.39
N ASP A 374 11.15 7.86 -12.91
CA ASP A 374 12.44 7.58 -13.54
C ASP A 374 12.81 6.10 -13.41
N LYS A 375 13.70 5.62 -14.29
CA LYS A 375 14.20 4.24 -14.21
C LYS A 375 15.13 4.09 -12.99
N VAL A 376 14.89 3.05 -12.20
CA VAL A 376 15.73 2.64 -11.06
C VAL A 376 16.06 1.16 -11.24
N GLU A 377 17.36 0.86 -11.37
CA GLU A 377 17.87 -0.49 -11.65
C GLU A 377 18.39 -1.23 -10.41
N ARG A 378 18.72 -0.49 -9.34
CA ARG A 378 19.24 -1.08 -8.09
C ARG A 378 18.85 -0.25 -6.88
N LEU A 379 18.71 -0.94 -5.75
CA LEU A 379 18.65 -0.32 -4.42
C LEU A 379 20.00 -0.47 -3.74
N ASN A 380 20.41 0.57 -3.00
CA ASN A 380 21.65 0.53 -2.24
C ASN A 380 21.58 -0.47 -1.09
N THR A 381 22.76 -0.91 -0.65
CA THR A 381 22.94 -1.80 0.50
C THR A 381 23.66 -1.03 1.60
N LEU A 382 23.27 -1.24 2.86
CA LEU A 382 24.05 -0.76 4.00
C LEU A 382 25.25 -1.70 4.19
N GLU A 383 26.45 -1.13 4.25
CA GLU A 383 27.69 -1.86 4.51
C GLU A 383 28.14 -1.59 5.95
N GLU A 384 28.56 -2.64 6.65
CA GLU A 384 29.09 -2.51 8.00
C GLU A 384 30.54 -2.02 7.94
N ILE A 385 30.84 -0.96 8.69
CA ILE A 385 32.21 -0.49 8.88
C ILE A 385 32.81 -1.30 10.02
N HIS A 386 33.68 -2.25 9.70
CA HIS A 386 34.54 -2.87 10.70
C HIS A 386 35.78 -1.99 10.87
N GLU A 387 35.82 -1.17 11.92
CA GLU A 387 37.09 -0.58 12.34
C GLU A 387 38.06 -1.73 12.66
N ARG A 388 39.19 -1.77 11.97
CA ARG A 388 40.27 -2.69 12.31
C ARG A 388 40.80 -2.28 13.69
N SER A 389 40.41 -3.03 14.71
CA SER A 389 40.91 -2.92 16.08
C SER A 389 42.43 -3.08 16.14
#